data_AF-A0A536HKZ1-F1
#
_entry.id   AF-A0A536HKZ1-F1
#
_cell.length_a   1.000
_cell.length_b   1.000
_cell.length_c   1.000
_cell.angle_alpha   90.00
_cell.angle_beta   90.00
_cell.angle_gamma   90.00
#
_symmetry.space_group_name_H-M   'P 1'
#
loop_
_entity.id
_entity.type
_entity.pdbx_description
1 polymer ?
#
loop_
_entity_poly.entity_id
_entity_poly.type
_entity_poly.pdbx_seq_one_letter_code
_entity_poly.pdbx_strand_id
1 'polypeptide(L)'
;MAKSDEVERWFVETRPPSEKAMRRVRDIIVAADRRISEYVKYGTIQFKSDAGDFANFVQVKRAGVNLMLMRGGRLKGRYPHLEGGA
;
A
#
# COMPACT_ATOMS: atom_id res chain seq x y z
N MET A 1 -6.57 12.56 -5.13
CA MET A 1 -5.81 11.89 -6.22
C MET A 1 -6.73 10.90 -6.90
N ALA A 2 -6.59 10.74 -8.22
CA ALA A 2 -7.32 9.70 -8.95
C ALA A 2 -6.84 8.31 -8.49
N LYS A 3 -7.78 7.38 -8.30
CA LYS A 3 -7.48 5.99 -7.95
C LYS A 3 -6.90 5.27 -9.18
N SER A 4 -6.02 4.30 -8.98
CA SER A 4 -5.45 3.55 -10.10
C SER A 4 -6.48 2.56 -10.67
N ASP A 5 -6.81 2.69 -11.96
CA ASP A 5 -7.70 1.75 -12.66
C ASP A 5 -7.18 0.31 -12.60
N GLU A 6 -5.85 0.13 -12.58
CA GLU A 6 -5.20 -1.17 -12.42
C GLU A 6 -5.49 -1.77 -11.04
N VAL A 7 -5.40 -0.97 -9.99
CA VAL A 7 -5.69 -1.41 -8.61
C VAL A 7 -7.17 -1.68 -8.41
N GLU A 8 -8.05 -0.88 -9.02
CA GLU A 8 -9.49 -1.14 -8.98
C GLU A 8 -9.84 -2.46 -9.66
N ARG A 9 -9.26 -2.74 -10.83
CA ARG A 9 -9.41 -4.02 -11.52
C ARG A 9 -8.92 -5.18 -10.67
N TRP A 10 -7.78 -5.02 -10.00
CA TRP A 10 -7.24 -6.05 -9.10
C TRP A 10 -8.21 -6.40 -7.96
N PHE A 11 -8.90 -5.43 -7.37
CA PHE A 11 -9.91 -5.73 -6.35
C PHE A 11 -11.09 -6.52 -6.92
N VAL A 12 -11.57 -6.14 -8.10
CA VAL A 12 -12.69 -6.81 -8.79
C VAL A 12 -12.35 -8.27 -9.14
N GLU A 13 -11.13 -8.52 -9.59
CA GLU A 13 -10.65 -9.85 -9.99
C GLU A 13 -10.27 -10.72 -8.78
N THR A 14 -9.54 -10.15 -7.81
CA THR A 14 -9.00 -10.92 -6.67
C THR A 14 -10.03 -11.18 -5.59
N ARG A 15 -10.98 -10.25 -5.39
CA ARG A 15 -12.01 -10.30 -4.34
C ARG A 15 -11.47 -10.77 -2.99
N PRO A 16 -10.47 -10.08 -2.43
CA PRO A 16 -9.82 -10.54 -1.20
C PRO A 16 -10.84 -10.57 -0.05
N PRO A 17 -10.75 -11.53 0.90
CA PRO A 17 -11.73 -11.68 1.98
C PRO A 17 -11.92 -10.42 2.83
N SER A 18 -10.90 -9.56 2.89
CA SER A 18 -10.90 -8.31 3.65
C SER A 18 -10.93 -7.06 2.76
N GLU A 19 -11.52 -7.14 1.57
CA GLU A 19 -11.54 -6.05 0.58
C GLU A 19 -11.89 -4.69 1.17
N LYS A 20 -12.98 -4.58 1.94
CA LYS A 20 -13.39 -3.31 2.54
C LYS A 20 -12.30 -2.70 3.42
N ALA A 21 -11.63 -3.52 4.23
CA ALA A 21 -10.55 -3.08 5.11
C ALA A 21 -9.28 -2.74 4.30
N MET A 22 -8.93 -3.54 3.29
CA MET A 22 -7.80 -3.27 2.41
C MET A 22 -7.96 -1.95 1.66
N ARG A 23 -9.16 -1.66 1.12
CA ARG A 23 -9.48 -0.37 0.49
C ARG A 23 -9.33 0.79 1.47
N ARG A 24 -9.75 0.61 2.72
CA ARG A 24 -9.56 1.64 3.76
C ARG A 24 -8.09 1.90 4.05
N VAL A 25 -7.27 0.85 4.17
CA VAL A 25 -5.82 0.99 4.39
C VAL A 25 -5.13 1.65 3.19
N ARG A 26 -5.50 1.25 1.97
CA ARG A 26 -5.05 1.90 0.73
C ARG A 26 -5.34 3.40 0.75
N ASP A 27 -6.58 3.79 1.05
CA ASP A 27 -6.98 5.20 1.08
C ASP A 27 -6.18 5.99 2.13
N ILE A 28 -5.88 5.39 3.29
CA ILE A 28 -5.04 6.01 4.33
C ILE A 28 -3.60 6.20 3.82
N ILE A 29 -3.01 5.17 3.20
CA ILE A 29 -1.62 5.21 2.71
C ILE A 29 -1.47 6.27 1.61
N VAL A 30 -2.33 6.25 0.59
CA VAL A 30 -2.26 7.21 -0.53
C VAL A 30 -2.53 8.64 -0.07
N ALA A 31 -3.36 8.84 0.96
CA ALA A 31 -3.61 10.16 1.55
C ALA A 31 -2.46 10.66 2.44
N ALA A 32 -1.56 9.78 2.92
CA ALA A 32 -0.51 10.15 3.87
C ALA A 32 0.54 11.09 3.26
N ASP A 33 0.86 10.93 1.98
CA ASP A 33 1.80 11.80 1.26
C ASP A 33 1.48 11.82 -0.23
N ARG A 34 1.42 13.02 -0.83
CA ARG A 34 1.12 13.21 -2.27
C ARG A 34 2.10 12.50 -3.21
N ARG A 35 3.29 12.14 -2.72
CA ARG A 35 4.31 11.39 -3.48
C ARG A 35 4.03 9.89 -3.53
N ILE A 36 3.06 9.40 -2.75
CA ILE A 36 2.72 7.99 -2.75
C ILE A 36 1.79 7.69 -3.93
N SER A 37 2.18 6.69 -4.72
CA SER A 37 1.36 6.10 -5.78
C SER A 37 1.24 4.60 -5.60
N GLU A 38 0.27 4.00 -6.28
CA GLU A 38 -0.07 2.58 -6.17
C GLU A 38 -0.06 1.90 -7.54
N TYR A 39 0.28 0.62 -7.57
CA TYR A 39 0.35 -0.19 -8.79
C TYR A 39 0.29 -1.68 -8.44
N VAL A 40 0.04 -2.53 -9.43
CA VAL A 40 0.00 -3.99 -9.23
C VAL A 40 1.34 -4.60 -9.66
N LYS A 41 1.92 -5.43 -8.80
CA LYS A 41 3.14 -6.20 -9.12
C LYS A 41 3.16 -7.50 -8.32
N TYR A 42 3.56 -8.59 -8.97
CA TYR A 42 3.60 -9.92 -8.38
C TYR A 42 2.25 -10.38 -7.79
N GLY A 43 1.14 -9.99 -8.41
CA GLY A 43 -0.21 -10.40 -8.01
C GLY A 43 -0.74 -9.69 -6.75
N THR A 44 -0.09 -8.62 -6.28
CA THR A 44 -0.57 -7.80 -5.16
C THR A 44 -0.41 -6.30 -5.45
N ILE A 45 -1.02 -5.48 -4.62
CA ILE A 45 -0.90 -4.02 -4.69
C ILE A 45 0.38 -3.59 -3.95
N GLN A 46 1.19 -2.79 -4.64
CA GLN A 46 2.36 -2.11 -4.14
C GLN A 46 2.06 -0.62 -3.97
N PHE A 47 2.70 -0.02 -2.98
CA PHE A 47 2.74 1.42 -2.74
C PHE A 47 4.19 1.88 -2.91
N LYS A 48 4.42 2.87 -3.76
CA LYS A 48 5.75 3.47 -3.98
C LYS A 48 5.71 4.96 -3.66
N SER A 49 6.85 5.46 -3.22
CA SER A 49 7.17 6.89 -3.13
C SER A 49 8.27 7.23 -4.11
N ASP A 50 8.67 8.51 -4.18
CA ASP A 50 9.86 8.94 -4.94
C ASP A 50 11.16 8.22 -4.50
N ALA A 51 11.20 7.70 -3.27
CA ALA A 51 12.34 6.94 -2.74
C ALA A 51 12.31 5.44 -3.11
N GLY A 52 11.29 4.98 -3.84
CA GLY A 52 11.08 3.58 -4.20
C GLY A 52 9.89 2.93 -3.49
N ASP A 53 9.86 1.60 -3.50
CA ASP A 53 8.79 0.81 -2.90
C ASP A 53 8.72 1.05 -1.39
N PHE A 54 7.54 1.47 -0.94
CA PHE A 54 7.24 1.89 0.43
C PHE A 54 6.56 0.78 1.22
N ALA A 55 5.48 0.22 0.66
CA ALA A 55 4.69 -0.81 1.34
C ALA A 55 3.99 -1.71 0.32
N ASN A 56 3.52 -2.88 0.75
CA ASN A 56 2.60 -3.68 -0.05
C ASN A 56 1.69 -4.57 0.78
N PHE A 57 0.59 -5.01 0.18
CA PHE A 57 -0.21 -6.05 0.79
C PHE A 57 0.43 -7.41 0.59
N VAL A 58 0.44 -8.23 1.65
CA VAL A 58 0.88 -9.62 1.63
C VAL A 58 -0.26 -10.53 2.10
N GLN A 59 -0.17 -11.82 1.82
CA GLN A 59 -1.15 -12.82 2.28
C GLN A 59 -2.62 -12.44 1.99
N VAL A 60 -2.89 -11.78 0.84
CA VAL A 60 -4.19 -11.17 0.47
C VAL A 60 -5.37 -12.15 0.39
N LYS A 61 -5.10 -13.45 0.37
CA LYS A 61 -6.10 -14.53 0.40
C LYS A 61 -6.52 -14.93 1.81
N ARG A 62 -5.82 -14.45 2.85
CA ARG A 62 -6.16 -14.70 4.26
C ARG A 62 -7.06 -13.56 4.78
N ALA A 63 -7.88 -13.87 5.79
CA ALA A 63 -8.63 -12.85 6.50
C ALA A 63 -7.67 -11.90 7.24
N GLY A 64 -8.09 -10.64 7.38
CA GLY A 64 -7.26 -9.56 7.90
C GLY A 64 -6.53 -8.78 6.80
N VAL A 65 -5.90 -7.68 7.19
CA VAL A 65 -5.05 -6.87 6.31
C VAL A 65 -3.61 -7.02 6.75
N ASN A 66 -2.79 -7.68 5.93
CA ASN A 66 -1.38 -7.85 6.19
C ASN A 66 -0.60 -6.88 5.30
N LEU A 67 0.08 -5.92 5.92
CA LEU A 67 0.85 -4.88 5.25
C LEU A 67 2.33 -5.07 5.57
N MET A 68 3.17 -5.15 4.54
CA MET A 68 4.62 -5.15 4.70
C MET A 68 5.17 -3.77 4.39
N LEU A 69 5.94 -3.21 5.33
CA LEU A 69 6.65 -1.95 5.17
C LEU A 69 8.09 -2.21 4.77
N MET A 70 8.53 -1.59 3.67
CA MET A 70 9.86 -1.79 3.13
C MET A 70 10.88 -0.94 3.90
N ARG A 71 11.99 -1.57 4.32
CA ARG A 71 13.05 -0.87 5.06
C ARG A 71 13.72 0.25 4.24
N GLY A 72 13.75 0.11 2.91
CA GLY A 72 14.36 1.07 1.98
C GLY A 72 13.45 2.23 1.54
N GLY A 73 12.13 2.06 1.62
CA GLY A 73 11.15 3.09 1.28
C GLY A 73 10.90 4.03 2.45
N ARG A 74 11.89 4.84 2.82
CA ARG A 74 11.69 5.84 3.88
C ARG A 74 11.05 7.09 3.31
N LEU A 75 9.90 7.49 3.85
CA LEU A 75 9.32 8.81 3.59
C LEU A 75 10.15 9.87 4.33
N LYS A 76 11.00 10.61 3.61
CA LYS A 76 11.71 11.77 4.18
C LYS A 76 10.68 12.85 4.58
N GLY A 77 10.54 13.12 5.88
CA GLY A 77 9.57 14.08 6.46
C GLY A 77 9.40 13.93 7.97
N ARG A 78 8.48 14.69 8.61
CA ARG A 78 8.14 14.56 10.04
C ARG A 78 7.23 13.35 10.29
N TYR A 79 7.74 12.14 10.09
CA TYR A 79 7.03 10.90 10.42
C TYR A 79 7.84 10.07 11.45
N PRO A 80 7.90 10.50 12.73
CA PRO A 80 8.73 9.84 13.74
C PRO A 80 8.41 8.35 13.95
N HIS A 81 7.20 7.90 13.59
CA HIS A 81 6.78 6.50 13.70
C HIS A 81 7.14 5.62 12.49
N LEU A 82 7.70 6.19 11.42
CA LEU A 82 8.13 5.47 10.21
C LEU A 82 9.66 5.45 10.04
N GLU A 83 10.38 6.09 10.96
CA GLU A 83 11.81 5.93 11.12
C GLU A 83 12.02 4.73 12.04
N GLY A 84 12.44 3.59 11.48
CA GLY A 84 12.80 2.43 12.27
C GLY A 84 13.78 2.81 13.38
N GLY A 85 13.46 2.41 14.60
CA GLY A 85 14.31 2.60 15.78
C GLY A 85 15.72 2.06 15.55
N ALA A 86 16.67 2.73 16.20
CA ALA A 86 18.11 2.51 16.15
C ALA A 86 18.53 1.04 16.25
#